data_AF-A0A164EAX8-F1
#
_entry.id   AF-A0A164EAX8-F1
#
_cell.length_a   1.000
_cell.length_b   1.000
_cell.length_c   1.000
_cell.angle_alpha   90.00
_cell.angle_beta   90.00
_cell.angle_gamma   90.00
#
_symmetry.space_group_name_H-M   'P 1'
#
loop_
_entity.id
_entity.type
_entity.pdbx_description
1 polymer ?
#
loop_
_entity_poly.entity_id
_entity_poly.type
_entity_poly.pdbx_seq_one_letter_code
_entity_poly.pdbx_strand_id
1 'polypeptide(L)'
;AKLMKEAVSIIKVEESAETTPAAKLMQGAVSTITSEECKAIYRNPGQISRSMLCASSSVSDFCQGDIGGPLVLQASNGLWTQIGIASWSA
;
A
#
# COMPACT_ATOMS: atom_id res chain seq x y z
N ALA A 1 -4.79 27.62 1.29
CA ALA A 1 -5.02 26.69 2.41
C ALA A 1 -4.20 25.43 2.18
N LYS A 2 -3.22 25.15 3.04
CA LYS A 2 -2.40 23.96 2.95
C LYS A 2 -3.28 22.79 3.39
N LEU A 3 -3.80 22.01 2.44
CA LEU A 3 -4.48 20.75 2.74
C LEU A 3 -3.54 19.94 3.63
N MET A 4 -3.93 19.75 4.88
CA MET A 4 -3.24 18.84 5.79
C MET A 4 -3.39 17.46 5.15
N LYS A 5 -2.30 17.01 4.52
CA LYS A 5 -2.27 15.84 3.64
C LYS A 5 -2.65 14.62 4.48
N GLU A 6 -3.80 14.05 4.16
CA GLU A 6 -4.12 12.66 4.46
C GLU A 6 -2.90 11.78 4.15
N ALA A 7 -2.45 11.02 5.15
CA ALA A 7 -1.26 10.19 5.04
C ALA A 7 -1.67 8.74 4.84
N VAL A 8 -1.33 8.18 3.68
CA VAL A 8 -1.59 6.77 3.37
C VAL A 8 -0.32 5.97 3.64
N SER A 9 -0.47 4.82 4.29
CA SER A 9 0.65 3.94 4.59
C SER A 9 0.27 2.48 4.45
N ILE A 10 1.24 1.66 4.04
CA ILE A 10 1.18 0.22 4.18
C ILE A 10 1.91 -0.19 5.46
N ILE A 11 1.28 -1.04 6.27
CA ILE A 11 1.95 -1.68 7.40
C ILE A 11 2.62 -2.94 6.87
N LYS A 12 3.93 -3.02 7.02
CA LYS A 12 4.76 -4.06 6.41
C LYS A 12 5.72 -4.69 7.42
N VAL A 13 6.25 -5.86 7.12
CA VAL A 13 7.38 -6.45 7.82
C VAL A 13 8.68 -6.02 7.15
N GLU A 14 9.77 -6.04 7.91
CA GLU A 14 11.11 -5.88 7.34
C GLU A 14 11.37 -6.97 6.29
N GLU A 15 12.12 -6.67 5.24
CA GLU A 15 12.48 -7.66 4.23
C GLU A 15 13.74 -8.40 4.72
N SER A 16 13.59 -9.66 5.14
CA SER A 16 14.70 -10.51 5.57
C SER A 16 15.32 -11.22 4.36
N ALA A 17 16.65 -11.16 4.23
CA ALA A 17 17.40 -11.89 3.21
C ALA A 17 17.51 -13.41 3.49
N GLU A 18 17.06 -13.88 4.65
CA GLU A 18 17.17 -15.28 5.09
C GLU A 18 15.83 -15.82 5.62
N THR A 19 15.69 -17.16 5.66
CA THR A 19 14.49 -17.94 6.00
C THR A 19 13.90 -17.73 7.40
N THR A 20 14.40 -16.73 8.16
CA THR A 20 13.77 -16.22 9.38
C THR A 20 12.71 -15.16 9.02
N PRO A 21 11.45 -15.31 9.50
CA PRO A 21 10.48 -14.23 9.40
C PRO A 21 11.05 -12.96 10.02
N ALA A 22 10.94 -11.84 9.31
CA ALA A 22 11.31 -10.56 9.85
C ALA A 22 10.54 -10.28 11.14
N ALA A 23 11.29 -10.05 12.23
CA ALA A 23 10.72 -9.88 13.56
C ALA A 23 10.23 -8.45 13.83
N LYS A 24 10.44 -7.51 12.89
CA LYS A 24 10.16 -6.09 13.08
C LYS A 24 9.06 -5.60 12.14
N LEU A 25 8.04 -5.00 12.74
CA LEU A 25 6.99 -4.29 12.03
C LEU A 25 7.51 -2.92 11.57
N MET A 26 7.16 -2.57 10.36
CA MET A 26 7.58 -1.38 9.63
C MET A 26 6.35 -0.69 9.01
N GLN A 27 6.52 0.57 8.63
CA GLN A 27 5.48 1.36 7.99
C GLN A 27 6.06 2.10 6.77
N GLY A 28 5.38 1.97 5.63
CA GLY A 28 5.78 2.55 4.36
C GLY A 28 4.80 3.62 3.89
N ALA A 29 5.30 4.82 3.56
CA ALA A 29 4.47 5.87 2.98
C ALA A 29 4.17 5.58 1.50
N VAL A 30 2.89 5.66 1.14
CA VAL A 30 2.40 5.42 -0.22
C VAL A 30 1.34 6.46 -0.58
N SER A 31 0.94 6.52 -1.86
CA SER A 31 -0.19 7.32 -2.33
C SER A 31 -1.19 6.43 -3.06
N THR A 32 -2.47 6.65 -2.84
CA THR A 32 -3.51 6.02 -3.68
C THR A 32 -3.49 6.63 -5.07
N ILE A 33 -3.61 5.79 -6.09
CA ILE A 33 -3.76 6.21 -7.48
C ILE A 33 -5.10 5.74 -8.04
N THR A 34 -5.57 6.42 -9.09
CA THR A 34 -6.82 6.06 -9.76
C THR A 34 -6.73 4.70 -10.44
N SER A 35 -7.88 4.07 -10.68
CA SER A 35 -7.93 2.81 -11.42
C SER A 35 -7.39 2.96 -12.85
N GLU A 36 -7.54 4.13 -13.46
CA GLU A 36 -7.05 4.47 -14.79
C GLU A 36 -5.52 4.56 -14.81
N GLU A 37 -4.93 5.28 -13.85
CA GLU A 37 -3.46 5.34 -13.68
C GLU A 37 -2.89 3.94 -13.41
N CYS A 38 -3.54 3.17 -12.56
CA CYS A 38 -3.12 1.81 -12.24
C CYS A 38 -3.14 0.91 -13.50
N LYS A 39 -4.22 0.93 -14.28
CA LYS A 39 -4.34 0.19 -15.54
C LYS A 39 -3.26 0.56 -16.56
N ALA A 40 -2.81 1.82 -16.56
CA ALA A 40 -1.75 2.27 -17.46
C ALA A 40 -0.35 1.72 -17.08
N ILE A 41 -0.15 1.33 -15.82
CA ILE A 41 1.12 0.78 -15.31
C ILE A 41 1.25 -0.72 -15.63
N TYR A 42 0.16 -1.48 -15.48
CA TYR A 42 0.19 -2.93 -15.61
C TYR A 42 0.06 -3.41 -17.07
N ARG A 43 0.86 -4.42 -17.46
CA ARG A 43 0.84 -5.00 -18.82
C ARG A 43 -0.52 -5.58 -19.24
N ASN A 44 -1.27 -6.13 -18.29
CA ASN A 44 -2.63 -6.63 -18.51
C ASN A 44 -3.63 -5.78 -17.71
N PRO A 45 -4.21 -4.72 -18.30
CA PRO A 45 -5.15 -3.85 -17.61
C PRO A 45 -6.42 -4.56 -17.11
N GLY A 46 -6.79 -5.68 -17.74
CA GLY A 46 -7.99 -6.45 -17.40
C GLY A 46 -7.96 -7.11 -16.02
N GLN A 47 -6.77 -7.21 -15.39
CA GLN A 47 -6.61 -7.76 -14.05
C GLN A 47 -6.98 -6.75 -12.94
N ILE A 48 -7.10 -5.45 -13.26
CA ILE A 48 -7.51 -4.42 -12.30
C ILE A 48 -9.04 -4.32 -12.27
N SER A 49 -9.64 -4.87 -11.21
CA SER A 49 -11.10 -4.87 -11.03
C SER A 49 -11.63 -3.61 -10.35
N ARG A 50 -12.95 -3.40 -10.38
CA ARG A 50 -13.61 -2.27 -9.69
C ARG A 50 -13.56 -2.36 -8.16
N SER A 51 -13.27 -3.53 -7.61
CA SER A 51 -13.16 -3.75 -6.17
C SER A 51 -11.73 -3.61 -5.65
N MET A 52 -10.80 -3.15 -6.50
CA MET A 52 -9.40 -2.95 -6.15
C MET A 52 -9.10 -1.46 -5.96
N LEU A 53 -8.24 -1.19 -4.98
CA LEU A 53 -7.57 0.10 -4.78
C LEU A 53 -6.10 -0.10 -5.12
N CYS A 54 -5.51 0.86 -5.85
CA CYS A 54 -4.09 0.83 -6.16
C CYS A 54 -3.35 1.88 -5.33
N ALA A 55 -2.17 1.52 -4.86
CA ALA A 55 -1.24 2.44 -4.23
C ALA A 55 0.10 2.41 -4.98
N SER A 56 0.79 3.54 -5.03
CA SER A 56 2.12 3.65 -5.59
C SER A 56 3.05 4.38 -4.63
N SER A 57 4.33 4.07 -4.73
CA SER A 57 5.41 4.76 -4.03
C SER A 57 6.70 4.58 -4.82
N SER A 58 7.59 5.56 -4.72
CA SER A 58 8.95 5.47 -5.28
C SER A 58 9.99 5.04 -4.22
N VAL A 59 9.58 4.97 -2.95
CA VAL A 59 10.47 4.75 -1.80
C VAL A 59 9.99 3.62 -0.89
N SER A 60 8.83 3.02 -1.21
CA SER A 60 8.23 1.97 -0.42
C SER A 60 7.63 0.91 -1.34
N ASP A 61 7.69 -0.33 -0.88
CA ASP A 61 7.11 -1.49 -1.54
C ASP A 61 6.60 -2.46 -0.46
N PHE A 62 5.83 -3.46 -0.85
CA PHE A 62 5.41 -4.56 0.01
C PHE A 62 5.77 -5.92 -0.59
N CYS A 63 6.17 -6.85 0.25
CA CYS A 63 6.69 -8.16 -0.16
C CYS A 63 5.70 -9.29 0.23
N GLN A 64 6.07 -10.55 0.02
CA GLN A 64 5.21 -11.70 0.33
C GLN A 64 4.74 -11.74 1.80
N GLY A 65 5.57 -11.31 2.75
CA GLY A 65 5.22 -11.24 4.17
C GLY A 65 4.16 -10.18 4.52
N ASP A 66 3.88 -9.27 3.59
CA ASP A 66 2.92 -8.16 3.78
C ASP A 66 1.54 -8.48 3.19
N ILE A 67 1.42 -9.56 2.40
CA ILE A 67 0.14 -9.96 1.79
C ILE A 67 -0.88 -10.27 2.90
N GLY A 68 -2.05 -9.65 2.82
CA GLY A 68 -3.08 -9.68 3.86
C GLY A 68 -2.95 -8.55 4.90
N GLY A 69 -1.85 -7.80 4.89
CA GLY A 69 -1.62 -6.64 5.74
C GLY A 69 -2.48 -5.43 5.38
N PRO A 70 -2.70 -4.49 6.32
CA PRO A 70 -3.60 -3.37 6.10
C PRO A 70 -2.94 -2.21 5.33
N LEU A 71 -3.68 -1.64 4.39
CA LEU A 71 -3.44 -0.30 3.86
C LEU A 71 -4.26 0.69 4.68
N VAL A 72 -3.59 1.63 5.34
CA VAL A 72 -4.20 2.54 6.31
C VAL A 72 -4.08 3.99 5.89
N LEU A 73 -5.12 4.77 6.21
CA LEU A 73 -5.18 6.20 6.06
C LEU A 73 -5.26 6.87 7.43
N GLN A 74 -4.35 7.82 7.69
CA GLN A 74 -4.48 8.71 8.84
C GLN A 74 -5.21 9.99 8.44
N ALA A 75 -6.40 10.18 9.02
CA ALA A 75 -7.16 11.41 8.86
C ALA A 75 -6.54 12.56 9.65
N SER A 76 -6.93 13.80 9.34
CA SER A 76 -6.43 15.01 10.01
C SER A 76 -6.71 15.07 11.51
N ASN A 77 -7.72 14.32 11.98
CA ASN A 77 -8.05 14.16 13.39
C ASN A 77 -7.18 13.09 14.11
N GLY A 78 -6.20 12.50 13.42
CA GLY A 78 -5.27 11.50 13.95
C GLY A 78 -5.82 10.08 13.96
N LEU A 79 -7.07 9.85 13.58
CA LEU A 79 -7.65 8.51 13.50
C LEU A 79 -7.14 7.76 12.28
N TRP A 80 -6.90 6.46 12.48
CA TRP A 80 -6.50 5.53 11.43
C TRP A 80 -7.71 4.76 10.92
N THR A 81 -7.87 4.72 9.59
CA THR A 81 -8.89 3.92 8.92
C THR A 81 -8.21 2.94 7.99
N GLN A 82 -8.57 1.66 8.07
CA GLN A 82 -8.17 0.69 7.06
C GLN A 82 -8.99 0.90 5.80
N ILE A 83 -8.31 1.17 4.69
CA ILE A 83 -8.93 1.46 3.38
C ILE A 83 -8.69 0.36 2.35
N GLY A 84 -7.83 -0.61 2.66
CA GLY A 84 -7.53 -1.72 1.78
C GLY A 84 -6.74 -2.84 2.47
N ILE A 85 -6.49 -3.89 1.70
CA ILE A 85 -5.69 -5.05 2.09
C ILE A 85 -4.62 -5.24 1.01
N ALA A 86 -3.37 -5.35 1.42
CA ALA A 86 -2.26 -5.67 0.52
C ALA A 86 -2.51 -7.05 -0.11
N SER A 87 -2.49 -7.13 -1.44
CA SER A 87 -2.93 -8.33 -2.16
C SER A 87 -1.85 -8.86 -3.09
N TRP A 88 -1.49 -8.07 -4.10
CA TRP A 88 -0.47 -8.44 -5.08
C TRP A 88 0.06 -7.17 -5.77
N SER A 89 1.23 -7.30 -6.38
CA SER A 89 1.92 -6.25 -7.14
C SER A 89 2.46 -6.82 -8.47
N ALA A 90 3.01 -5.95 -9.32
CA ALA A 90 3.58 -6.30 -10.63
C ALA A 90 4.95 -6.98 -10.51
#